data_AF-A0A672GI56-F1
#
_entry.id   AF-A0A672GI56-F1
#
_cell.length_a   1.000
_cell.length_b   1.000
_cell.length_c   1.000
_cell.angle_alpha   90.00
_cell.angle_beta   90.00
_cell.angle_gamma   90.00
#
_symmetry.space_group_name_H-M   'P 1'
#
loop_
_entity.id
_entity.type
_entity.pdbx_description
1 polymer ?
#
loop_
_entity_poly.entity_id
_entity_poly.type
_entity_poly.pdbx_seq_one_letter_code
_entity_poly.pdbx_strand_id
1 'polypeptide(L)'
;PIAQIAIGSVYLQDCPINHYIPIYLIVVGVLVLVLNVVNCCLPSTQEGEEEESPTLLTRCCNFLYSLISFFVFCWFITGNVWIYTAYQPDYNKNTTNIDQHCNKTLYLFAFWTTTLVYIIPCVFVTCGCCAFLFICMLG
;
A
#
# COMPACT_ATOMS: atom_id res chain seq x y z
N PRO A 1 6.58 0.31 -3.40
CA PRO A 1 6.38 -0.96 -4.13
C PRO A 1 7.62 -1.87 -4.20
N ILE A 2 8.71 -1.45 -4.84
CA ILE A 2 9.89 -2.32 -5.08
C ILE A 2 10.54 -2.77 -3.77
N ALA A 3 10.73 -1.84 -2.83
CA ALA A 3 11.25 -2.16 -1.49
C ALA A 3 10.34 -3.14 -0.72
N GLN A 4 9.00 -3.02 -0.86
CA GLN A 4 8.06 -3.94 -0.21
C GLN A 4 8.20 -5.37 -0.75
N ILE A 5 8.37 -5.50 -2.07
CA ILE A 5 8.57 -6.80 -2.72
C ILE A 5 9.94 -7.38 -2.34
N ALA A 6 11.01 -6.58 -2.40
CA ALA A 6 12.36 -7.03 -2.08
C ALA A 6 12.52 -7.42 -0.60
N ILE A 7 12.03 -6.59 0.33
CA ILE A 7 12.11 -6.89 1.76
C ILE A 7 11.19 -8.07 2.10
N GLY A 8 9.98 -8.13 1.51
CA GLY A 8 9.09 -9.27 1.69
C GLY A 8 9.66 -10.58 1.16
N SER A 9 10.39 -10.57 0.04
CA SER A 9 10.99 -11.78 -0.55
C SER A 9 12.28 -12.22 0.16
N VAL A 10 13.17 -11.28 0.50
CA VAL A 10 14.44 -11.58 1.17
C VAL A 10 14.22 -12.12 2.58
N TYR A 11 13.25 -11.55 3.31
CA TYR A 11 12.97 -11.94 4.70
C TYR A 11 11.76 -12.89 4.84
N LEU A 12 11.37 -13.56 3.75
CA LEU A 12 10.19 -14.43 3.72
C LEU A 12 10.28 -15.60 4.71
N GLN A 13 11.49 -16.11 4.97
CA GLN A 13 11.74 -17.20 5.92
C GLN A 13 12.21 -16.73 7.30
N ASP A 14 12.44 -15.44 7.48
CA ASP A 14 12.99 -14.86 8.72
C ASP A 14 11.91 -14.41 9.73
N CYS A 15 10.63 -14.74 9.48
CA CYS A 15 9.51 -14.49 10.39
C CYS A 15 8.56 -15.70 10.50
N PRO A 16 8.95 -16.77 11.21
CA PRO A 16 8.07 -17.90 11.51
C PRO A 16 6.82 -17.51 12.32
N ILE A 17 6.87 -16.44 13.13
CA ILE A 17 5.73 -16.00 13.95
C ILE A 17 4.47 -15.70 13.14
N ASN A 18 4.65 -15.20 11.91
CA ASN A 18 3.54 -14.88 11.04
C ASN A 18 3.97 -14.80 9.57
N HIS A 19 3.90 -15.93 8.87
CA HIS A 19 4.26 -16.03 7.45
C HIS A 19 3.40 -15.13 6.54
N TYR A 20 2.27 -14.63 7.04
CA TYR A 20 1.39 -13.72 6.30
C TYR A 20 1.91 -12.27 6.20
N ILE A 21 2.83 -11.84 7.08
CA ILE A 21 3.39 -10.47 7.03
C ILE A 21 4.25 -10.24 5.77
N PRO A 22 5.23 -11.10 5.42
CA PRO A 22 5.96 -10.96 4.15
C PRO A 22 5.05 -11.06 2.93
N ILE A 23 4.08 -11.98 2.93
CA ILE A 23 3.12 -12.15 1.82
C ILE A 23 2.28 -10.88 1.65
N TYR A 24 1.82 -10.28 2.75
CA TYR A 24 1.11 -9.02 2.74
C TYR A 24 1.89 -7.92 2.02
N LEU A 25 3.17 -7.74 2.38
CA LEU A 25 4.05 -6.75 1.74
C LEU A 25 4.23 -6.98 0.24
N ILE A 26 4.40 -8.24 -0.17
CA ILE A 26 4.57 -8.60 -1.59
C ILE A 26 3.28 -8.31 -2.37
N VAL A 27 2.13 -8.79 -1.88
CA VAL A 27 0.84 -8.62 -2.55
C VAL A 27 0.49 -7.13 -2.68
N VAL A 28 0.66 -6.34 -1.62
CA VAL A 28 0.48 -4.88 -1.68
C VAL A 28 1.43 -4.25 -2.71
N GLY A 29 2.72 -4.62 -2.68
CA GLY A 29 3.72 -4.08 -3.60
C GLY A 29 3.39 -4.36 -5.07
N VAL A 30 2.97 -5.59 -5.39
CA VAL A 30 2.59 -6.02 -6.74
C VAL A 30 1.32 -5.31 -7.20
N LEU A 31 0.27 -5.29 -6.38
CA LEU A 31 -0.99 -4.65 -6.77
C LEU A 31 -0.84 -3.15 -7.01
N VAL A 32 -0.02 -2.46 -6.20
CA VAL A 32 0.32 -1.05 -6.43
C VAL A 32 1.09 -0.86 -7.74
N LEU A 33 2.00 -1.77 -8.10
CA LEU A 33 2.68 -1.72 -9.41
C LEU A 33 1.68 -1.92 -10.55
N VAL A 34 0.78 -2.91 -10.43
CA VAL A 34 -0.25 -3.16 -11.44
C VAL A 34 -1.17 -1.95 -11.59
N LEU A 35 -1.60 -1.32 -10.49
CA LEU A 35 -2.38 -0.07 -10.53
C LEU A 35 -1.64 1.03 -11.28
N ASN A 36 -0.34 1.23 -11.03
CA ASN A 36 0.45 2.24 -11.74
C ASN A 36 0.56 1.95 -13.24
N VAL A 37 0.74 0.67 -13.61
CA VAL A 37 0.78 0.26 -15.02
C VAL A 37 -0.58 0.49 -15.69
N VAL A 38 -1.68 0.08 -15.06
CA VAL A 38 -3.04 0.31 -15.57
C VAL A 38 -3.31 1.80 -15.74
N ASN A 39 -2.86 2.63 -14.79
CA ASN A 39 -3.03 4.09 -14.87
C ASN A 39 -2.18 4.73 -15.98
N CYS A 40 -0.99 4.18 -16.26
CA CYS A 40 -0.15 4.61 -17.39
C CYS A 40 -0.73 4.22 -18.75
N CYS A 41 -1.52 3.14 -18.82
CA CYS A 41 -2.18 2.68 -20.04
C CYS A 41 -3.48 3.44 -20.34
N LEU A 42 -4.00 4.24 -19.40
CA LEU A 42 -5.12 5.12 -19.66
C LEU A 42 -4.65 6.26 -20.58
N PRO A 43 -5.31 6.50 -21.72
CA PRO A 43 -4.95 7.63 -22.56
C PRO A 43 -5.11 8.92 -21.74
N SER A 44 -4.02 9.66 -21.62
CA SER A 44 -4.04 11.04 -21.14
C SER A 44 -5.00 11.79 -22.05
N THR A 45 -6.14 12.23 -21.53
CA THR A 45 -7.04 13.17 -22.21
C THR A 45 -6.23 14.44 -22.54
N GLN A 46 -5.55 14.46 -23.67
CA GLN A 46 -5.09 15.72 -24.27
C GLN A 46 -6.35 16.41 -24.76
N GLU A 47 -6.60 17.58 -24.20
CA GLU A 47 -7.65 18.49 -24.62
C GLU A 47 -7.50 18.78 -26.11
N GLY A 48 -8.36 18.19 -26.93
CA GLY A 48 -8.26 18.31 -28.38
C GLY A 48 -9.05 17.24 -29.10
N GLU A 49 -10.34 17.53 -29.26
CA GLU A 49 -11.21 17.08 -30.35
C GLU A 49 -11.85 15.67 -30.24
N GLU A 50 -13.18 15.72 -30.37
CA GLU A 50 -14.18 14.67 -30.58
C GLU A 50 -14.53 13.77 -29.37
N GLU A 51 -15.84 13.78 -29.04
CA GLU A 51 -16.51 12.81 -28.16
C GLU A 51 -16.40 11.39 -28.74
N GLU A 52 -15.20 10.82 -28.74
CA GLU A 52 -15.04 9.40 -29.02
C GLU A 52 -15.54 8.63 -27.79
N SER A 53 -16.59 7.83 -27.97
CA SER A 53 -17.11 6.95 -26.93
C SER A 53 -15.94 6.20 -26.26
N PRO A 54 -15.90 6.08 -24.93
CA PRO A 54 -14.76 5.46 -24.25
C PRO A 54 -14.53 4.09 -24.88
N THR A 55 -13.34 3.88 -25.44
CA THR A 55 -12.97 2.59 -26.02
C THR A 55 -13.23 1.49 -24.98
N LEU A 56 -13.64 0.30 -25.43
CA LEU A 56 -13.88 -0.82 -24.53
C LEU A 56 -12.68 -1.09 -23.59
N LEU A 57 -11.48 -0.76 -24.07
CA LEU A 57 -10.24 -0.80 -23.30
C LEU A 57 -10.25 0.16 -22.11
N THR A 58 -10.57 1.45 -22.31
CA THR A 58 -10.63 2.45 -21.23
C THR A 58 -11.66 2.08 -20.16
N ARG A 59 -12.83 1.59 -20.57
CA ARG A 59 -13.87 1.13 -19.64
C ARG A 59 -13.41 -0.09 -18.83
N CYS A 60 -12.72 -1.03 -19.48
CA CYS A 60 -12.14 -2.20 -18.84
C CYS A 60 -11.03 -1.80 -17.84
N CYS A 61 -10.11 -0.92 -18.24
CA CYS A 61 -9.04 -0.42 -17.38
C CYS A 61 -9.59 0.28 -16.13
N ASN A 62 -10.62 1.12 -16.27
CA ASN A 62 -11.23 1.79 -15.13
C ASN A 62 -11.95 0.80 -14.18
N PHE A 63 -12.62 -0.21 -14.75
CA PHE A 63 -13.25 -1.27 -13.95
C PHE A 63 -12.21 -2.12 -13.21
N LEU A 64 -11.12 -2.52 -13.87
CA LEU A 64 -10.01 -3.23 -13.26
C LEU A 64 -9.32 -2.39 -12.17
N TYR A 65 -9.12 -1.10 -12.42
CA TYR A 65 -8.58 -0.17 -11.43
C TYR A 65 -9.45 -0.12 -10.17
N SER A 66 -10.77 0.02 -10.34
CA SER A 66 -11.73 0.02 -9.24
C SER A 66 -11.70 -1.30 -8.45
N LEU A 67 -11.71 -2.44 -9.14
CA LEU A 67 -11.63 -3.77 -8.52
C LEU A 67 -10.33 -3.96 -7.74
N ILE A 68 -9.18 -3.63 -8.34
CA ILE A 68 -7.88 -3.76 -7.70
C ILE A 68 -7.79 -2.83 -6.49
N SER A 69 -8.28 -1.59 -6.61
CA SER A 69 -8.32 -0.63 -5.50
C SER A 69 -9.14 -1.15 -4.33
N PHE A 70 -10.34 -1.69 -4.60
CA PHE A 70 -11.18 -2.30 -3.56
C PHE A 70 -10.49 -3.52 -2.90
N PHE A 71 -9.86 -4.38 -3.71
CA PHE A 71 -9.10 -5.50 -3.17
C PHE A 71 -7.94 -5.03 -2.29
N VAL A 72 -7.17 -4.03 -2.72
CA VAL A 72 -6.07 -3.45 -1.94
C VAL A 72 -6.59 -2.88 -0.63
N PHE A 73 -7.76 -2.23 -0.62
CA PHE A 73 -8.37 -1.71 0.60
C PHE A 73 -8.70 -2.83 1.60
N CYS A 74 -9.39 -3.88 1.16
CA CYS A 74 -9.70 -5.04 1.99
C CYS A 74 -8.42 -5.71 2.51
N TRP A 75 -7.44 -5.91 1.63
CA TRP A 75 -6.16 -6.52 1.95
C TRP A 75 -5.37 -5.69 2.96
N PHE A 76 -5.42 -4.36 2.85
CA PHE A 76 -4.81 -3.44 3.81
C PHE A 76 -5.38 -3.63 5.22
N ILE A 77 -6.71 -3.78 5.36
CA ILE A 77 -7.34 -4.07 6.65
C ILE A 77 -6.80 -5.39 7.22
N THR A 78 -6.74 -6.44 6.41
CA THR A 78 -6.21 -7.74 6.83
C THR A 78 -4.74 -7.65 7.25
N GLY A 79 -3.92 -6.90 6.51
CA GLY A 79 -2.52 -6.65 6.86
C GLY A 79 -2.35 -5.93 8.18
N ASN A 80 -3.19 -4.93 8.46
CA ASN A 80 -3.20 -4.26 9.77
C ASN A 80 -3.45 -5.29 10.88
N VAL A 81 -4.45 -6.15 10.74
CA VAL A 81 -4.71 -7.21 11.73
C VAL A 81 -3.46 -8.06 11.95
N TRP A 82 -2.79 -8.53 10.89
CA TRP A 82 -1.57 -9.34 11.01
C TRP A 82 -0.39 -8.62 11.66
N ILE A 83 -0.23 -7.32 11.40
CA ILE A 83 0.85 -6.50 11.98
C ILE A 83 0.59 -6.22 13.46
N TYR A 84 -0.67 -5.92 13.82
CA TYR A 84 -1.04 -5.62 15.20
C TYR A 84 -1.19 -6.87 16.07
N THR A 85 -1.62 -8.01 15.53
CA THR A 85 -1.64 -9.28 16.30
C THR A 85 -0.24 -9.80 16.57
N ALA A 86 0.72 -9.51 15.69
CA ALA A 86 2.13 -9.83 15.90
C ALA A 86 2.86 -8.83 16.83
N TYR A 87 2.16 -7.85 17.43
CA TYR A 87 2.73 -6.81 18.30
C TYR A 87 3.18 -7.38 19.66
N GLN A 88 4.28 -8.15 19.64
CA GLN A 88 5.26 -8.39 20.71
C GLN A 88 6.32 -9.39 20.17
N PRO A 89 6.92 -9.17 18.98
CA PRO A 89 7.77 -10.21 18.42
C PRO A 89 9.07 -10.31 19.22
N ASP A 90 9.46 -11.53 19.58
CA ASP A 90 10.72 -11.79 20.26
C ASP A 90 11.86 -11.60 19.25
N TYR A 91 12.53 -10.44 19.35
CA TYR A 91 13.64 -10.08 18.45
C TYR A 91 14.93 -10.89 18.69
N ASN A 92 14.95 -11.76 19.71
CA ASN A 92 16.15 -12.50 20.10
C ASN A 92 16.25 -13.86 19.39
N LYS A 93 17.22 -14.00 18.46
CA LYS A 93 17.53 -15.26 17.76
C LYS A 93 18.01 -16.39 18.68
N ASN A 94 18.35 -16.08 19.94
CA ASN A 94 19.02 -16.99 20.87
C ASN A 94 18.09 -17.62 21.93
N THR A 95 16.79 -17.34 21.87
CA THR A 95 15.78 -17.95 22.77
C THR A 95 15.26 -19.24 22.14
N THR A 96 15.02 -20.27 22.97
CA THR A 96 14.50 -21.60 22.62
C THR A 96 13.15 -21.65 21.88
N ASN A 97 12.53 -20.50 21.58
CA ASN A 97 11.28 -20.37 20.82
C ASN A 97 11.56 -19.76 19.45
N ILE A 98 12.07 -20.60 18.52
CA ILE A 98 12.31 -20.24 17.12
C ILE A 98 11.00 -19.77 16.45
N ASP A 99 9.85 -20.25 16.92
CA ASP A 99 8.52 -20.00 16.35
C ASP A 99 7.98 -18.58 16.59
N GLN A 100 8.52 -17.82 17.56
CA GLN A 100 8.11 -16.43 17.83
C GLN A 100 9.10 -15.37 17.30
N HIS A 101 10.12 -15.80 16.57
CA HIS A 101 11.09 -14.86 16.01
C HIS A 101 10.52 -14.14 14.78
N CYS A 102 10.78 -12.84 14.69
CA CYS A 102 10.63 -12.10 13.44
C CYS A 102 11.71 -11.05 13.31
N ASN A 103 12.28 -10.94 12.10
CA ASN A 103 13.31 -9.95 11.80
C ASN A 103 12.78 -8.54 12.05
N LYS A 104 13.48 -7.81 12.93
CA LYS A 104 13.15 -6.44 13.33
C LYS A 104 12.97 -5.51 12.13
N THR A 105 13.80 -5.66 11.10
CA THR A 105 13.74 -4.83 9.90
C THR A 105 12.45 -5.05 9.12
N LEU A 106 12.02 -6.30 8.92
CA LEU A 106 10.78 -6.62 8.21
C LEU A 106 9.57 -6.06 8.96
N TYR A 107 9.51 -6.32 10.27
CA TYR A 107 8.38 -5.89 11.09
C TYR A 107 8.27 -4.36 11.15
N LEU A 108 9.38 -3.67 11.47
CA LEU A 108 9.41 -2.21 11.48
C LEU A 108 9.05 -1.64 10.12
N PHE A 109 9.56 -2.23 9.04
CA PHE A 109 9.24 -1.76 7.69
C PHE A 109 7.74 -1.90 7.39
N ALA A 110 7.12 -3.03 7.71
CA ALA A 110 5.68 -3.23 7.52
C ALA A 110 4.85 -2.25 8.36
N PHE A 111 5.22 -2.10 9.63
CA PHE A 111 4.57 -1.19 10.57
C PHE A 111 4.66 0.27 10.11
N TRP A 112 5.87 0.78 9.92
CA TRP A 112 6.09 2.17 9.49
C TRP A 112 5.48 2.47 8.13
N THR A 113 5.56 1.54 7.17
CA THR A 113 4.91 1.72 5.86
C THR A 113 3.41 1.88 6.02
N THR A 114 2.79 1.07 6.86
CA THR A 114 1.34 1.13 7.14
C THR A 114 0.98 2.44 7.85
N THR A 115 1.77 2.84 8.84
CA THR A 115 1.60 4.13 9.54
C THR A 115 1.72 5.33 8.59
N LEU A 116 2.68 5.32 7.66
CA LEU A 116 2.85 6.39 6.69
C LEU A 116 1.64 6.53 5.76
N VAL A 117 1.04 5.40 5.35
CA VAL A 117 -0.20 5.40 4.54
C VAL A 117 -1.36 6.09 5.27
N TYR A 118 -1.42 6.04 6.60
CA TYR A 118 -2.40 6.79 7.39
C TYR A 118 -2.04 8.26 7.57
N ILE A 119 -0.77 8.57 7.84
CA ILE A 119 -0.33 9.94 8.17
C ILE A 119 -0.39 10.87 6.95
N ILE A 120 0.11 10.42 5.79
CA ILE A 120 0.23 11.24 4.58
C ILE A 120 -1.11 11.88 4.15
N PRO A 121 -2.23 11.14 4.01
CA PRO A 121 -3.51 11.74 3.63
C PRO A 121 -4.05 12.69 4.71
N CYS A 122 -3.88 12.38 6.00
CA CYS A 122 -4.27 13.30 7.08
C CYS A 122 -3.52 14.63 7.00
N VAL A 123 -2.21 14.60 6.75
CA VAL A 123 -1.39 15.81 6.56
C VAL A 123 -1.83 16.56 5.31
N PHE A 124 -2.09 15.86 4.21
CA PHE A 124 -2.50 16.50 2.96
C PHE A 124 -3.86 17.20 3.09
N VAL A 125 -4.83 16.58 3.75
CA VAL A 125 -6.15 17.16 4.02
C VAL A 125 -6.02 18.37 4.94
N THR A 126 -5.28 18.27 6.04
CA THR A 126 -5.12 19.38 7.00
C THR A 126 -4.40 20.57 6.37
N CYS A 127 -3.26 20.36 5.71
CA CYS A 127 -2.53 21.42 5.01
C CYS A 127 -3.35 22.02 3.86
N GLY A 128 -4.03 21.18 3.07
CA GLY A 128 -4.90 21.63 1.97
C GLY A 128 -6.06 22.48 2.46
N CYS A 129 -6.76 22.05 3.51
CA CYS A 129 -7.85 22.81 4.12
C CYS A 129 -7.37 24.14 4.70
N CYS A 130 -6.22 24.17 5.40
CA CYS A 130 -5.66 25.41 5.91
C CYS A 130 -5.32 26.40 4.79
N ALA A 131 -4.65 25.94 3.73
CA ALA A 131 -4.31 26.79 2.58
C ALA A 131 -5.55 27.33 1.87
N PHE A 132 -6.59 26.51 1.69
CA PHE A 132 -7.86 26.94 1.10
C PHE A 132 -8.55 28.02 1.92
N LEU A 133 -8.59 27.85 3.25
CA LEU A 133 -9.17 28.84 4.16
C LEU A 133 -8.38 30.16 4.17
N PHE A 134 -7.04 30.10 4.14
CA PHE A 134 -6.21 31.30 4.03
C PHE A 134 -6.45 32.07 2.73
N ILE A 135 -6.58 31.38 1.59
CA ILE A 135 -6.85 32.00 0.30
C ILE A 135 -8.26 32.61 0.27
N CYS A 136 -9.29 31.91 0.79
CA CYS A 136 -10.65 32.42 0.86
C CYS A 136 -10.82 33.64 1.79
N MET A 137 -9.95 33.83 2.77
CA MET A 137 -9.99 35.00 3.67
C MET A 137 -9.20 36.21 3.14
N LEU A 138 -8.30 36.00 2.16
CA LEU A 138 -7.44 37.04 1.57
C LEU A 138 -7.93 37.54 0.21
N GLY A 139 -8.86 36.83 -0.44
CA GLY A 139 -9.53 37.23 -1.69
C GLY A 139 -10.92 37.80 -1.45
#